data_AF-A0A8H2XDB6-F1
#
_entry.id   AF-A0A8H2XDB6-F1
#
_cell.length_a   1.000
_cell.length_b   1.000
_cell.length_c   1.000
_cell.angle_alpha   90.00
_cell.angle_beta   90.00
_cell.angle_gamma   90.00
#
_symmetry.space_group_name_H-M   'P 1'
#
loop_
_entity.id
_entity.type
_entity.pdbx_description
1 polymer ?
#
loop_
_entity_poly.entity_id
_entity_poly.type
_entity_poly.pdbx_seq_one_letter_code
_entity_poly.pdbx_strand_id
1 'polypeptide(L)'
;AGVVLVMSIWDDHAAHMLWLDSNYPLDRDASKPGVARGSCPTTSGDPKDVESQSPNASVTFSNIRFGDIGSTYTGTTTPGTTTTSSAAPGTTTAPSGTVPRYGQCGGQGYTGPTACVAPYTCTYASQWYSQCL
;
A
#
# COMPACT_ATOMS: atom_id res chain seq x y z
N ALA A 1 -6.57 -14.38 12.51
CA ALA A 1 -7.98 -14.28 12.08
C ALA A 1 -8.02 -13.54 10.75
N GLY A 2 -8.87 -13.95 9.82
CA GLY A 2 -9.10 -13.23 8.56
C GLY A 2 -10.26 -12.23 8.69
N VAL A 3 -10.34 -11.29 7.76
CA VAL A 3 -11.45 -10.33 7.62
C VAL A 3 -12.01 -10.39 6.19
N VAL A 4 -13.19 -9.82 5.97
CA VAL A 4 -13.84 -9.73 4.66
C VAL A 4 -13.71 -8.31 4.13
N LEU A 5 -13.33 -8.17 2.85
CA LEU A 5 -13.32 -6.88 2.15
C LEU A 5 -14.73 -6.54 1.66
N VAL A 6 -15.20 -5.33 1.96
CA VAL A 6 -16.49 -4.79 1.51
C VAL A 6 -16.23 -3.51 0.71
N MET A 7 -16.91 -3.37 -0.44
CA MET A 7 -16.88 -2.18 -1.29
C MET A 7 -18.33 -1.73 -1.52
N SER A 8 -18.60 -0.44 -1.34
CA SER A 8 -19.97 0.11 -1.41
C SER A 8 -19.98 1.56 -1.85
N ILE A 9 -21.13 1.99 -2.39
CA ILE A 9 -21.52 3.38 -2.62
C ILE A 9 -22.84 3.60 -1.86
N TRP A 10 -22.94 4.66 -1.08
CA TRP A 10 -24.08 4.93 -0.21
C TRP A 10 -24.12 6.42 0.16
N ASP A 11 -25.31 6.91 0.46
CA ASP A 11 -25.57 8.20 1.10
C ASP A 11 -26.07 8.00 2.55
N ASP A 12 -26.05 9.06 3.34
CA ASP A 12 -26.25 8.96 4.80
C ASP A 12 -27.53 9.69 5.25
N HIS A 13 -28.54 8.92 5.60
CA HIS A 13 -29.81 9.44 6.12
C HIS A 13 -29.74 10.02 7.54
N ALA A 14 -28.69 9.72 8.32
CA ALA A 14 -28.58 10.15 9.70
C ALA A 14 -27.77 11.45 9.86
N ALA A 15 -26.68 11.58 9.10
CA ALA A 15 -25.76 12.70 9.23
C ALA A 15 -25.34 13.33 7.89
N HIS A 16 -26.00 12.97 6.78
CA HIS A 16 -25.85 13.62 5.47
C HIS A 16 -24.39 13.67 4.96
N MET A 17 -23.58 12.68 5.34
CA MET A 17 -22.15 12.57 5.04
C MET A 17 -21.29 13.74 5.56
N LEU A 18 -21.86 14.63 6.39
CA LEU A 18 -21.21 15.85 6.88
C LEU A 18 -20.00 15.55 7.76
N TRP A 19 -20.02 14.41 8.44
CA TRP A 19 -18.89 13.89 9.23
C TRP A 19 -17.70 13.46 8.39
N LEU A 20 -17.85 13.36 7.06
CA LEU A 20 -16.78 13.03 6.14
C LEU A 20 -16.25 14.27 5.41
N ASP A 21 -17.13 15.13 4.91
CA ASP A 21 -16.75 16.17 3.94
C ASP A 21 -17.24 17.60 4.26
N SER A 22 -17.82 17.82 5.45
CA SER A 22 -18.33 19.13 5.88
C SER A 22 -17.83 19.51 7.28
N ASN A 23 -18.57 20.37 7.99
CA ASN A 23 -18.38 20.69 9.40
C ASN A 23 -19.29 19.82 10.26
N TYR A 24 -18.72 19.04 11.17
CA TYR A 24 -19.48 18.16 12.06
C TYR A 24 -18.76 17.94 13.40
N PRO A 25 -19.48 17.88 14.55
CA PRO A 25 -20.93 18.05 14.71
C PRO A 25 -21.43 19.48 14.40
N LEU A 26 -22.71 19.61 14.03
CA LEU A 26 -23.33 20.89 13.63
C LEU A 26 -23.51 21.89 14.79
N ASP A 27 -23.39 21.43 16.04
CA ASP A 27 -23.47 22.25 17.26
C ASP A 27 -22.09 22.75 17.74
N ARG A 28 -21.06 22.65 16.88
CA ARG A 28 -19.69 23.09 17.18
C ARG A 28 -19.19 24.09 16.15
N ASP A 29 -18.39 25.03 16.63
CA ASP A 29 -17.74 26.04 15.79
C ASP A 29 -16.73 25.36 14.85
N ALA A 30 -16.86 25.64 13.55
CA ALA A 30 -16.01 25.09 12.49
C ALA A 30 -14.51 25.41 12.67
N SER A 31 -14.17 26.48 13.39
CA SER A 31 -12.78 26.84 13.71
C SER A 31 -12.13 25.92 14.74
N LYS A 32 -12.90 25.08 15.44
CA LYS A 32 -12.35 24.14 16.42
C LYS A 32 -11.68 22.97 15.71
N PRO A 33 -10.47 22.56 16.15
CA PRO A 33 -9.77 21.43 15.56
C PRO A 33 -10.65 20.17 15.52
N GLY A 34 -10.73 19.55 14.34
CA GLY A 34 -11.48 18.32 14.10
C GLY A 34 -12.96 18.48 13.72
N VAL A 35 -13.50 19.71 13.69
CA VAL A 35 -14.86 19.98 13.23
C VAL A 35 -14.94 20.04 11.71
N ALA A 36 -14.10 20.86 11.07
CA ALA A 36 -14.01 20.93 9.62
C ALA A 36 -13.28 19.71 9.04
N ARG A 37 -13.94 18.99 8.12
CA ARG A 37 -13.45 17.73 7.52
C ARG A 37 -13.41 17.75 6.00
N GLY A 38 -14.15 18.69 5.41
CA GLY A 38 -14.06 19.03 4.00
C GLY A 38 -14.73 20.37 3.72
N SER A 39 -14.87 20.69 2.44
CA SER A 39 -15.41 21.95 1.94
C SER A 39 -16.90 21.91 1.59
N CYS A 40 -17.56 20.76 1.72
CA CYS A 40 -18.98 20.64 1.38
C CYS A 40 -19.83 21.48 2.35
N PRO A 41 -20.89 22.18 1.88
CA PRO A 41 -21.77 22.95 2.74
C PRO A 41 -22.44 22.08 3.81
N THR A 42 -22.79 22.64 4.98
CA THR A 42 -23.53 21.90 6.02
C THR A 42 -24.97 21.55 5.63
N THR A 43 -25.41 21.99 4.45
CA THR A 43 -26.73 21.73 3.87
C THR A 43 -26.67 20.71 2.73
N SER A 44 -25.51 20.13 2.40
CA SER A 44 -25.39 19.08 1.39
C SER A 44 -25.70 17.70 1.96
N GLY A 45 -25.82 16.70 1.08
CA GLY A 45 -25.88 15.30 1.46
C GLY A 45 -27.24 14.82 1.99
N ASP A 46 -28.30 15.63 1.87
CA ASP A 46 -29.66 15.13 2.05
C ASP A 46 -29.93 14.02 1.01
N PRO A 47 -30.31 12.80 1.43
CA PRO A 47 -30.55 11.68 0.53
C PRO A 47 -31.48 12.00 -0.64
N LYS A 48 -32.59 12.72 -0.38
CA LYS A 48 -33.55 13.04 -1.44
C LYS A 48 -32.93 13.95 -2.51
N ASP A 49 -32.10 14.89 -2.07
CA ASP A 49 -31.42 15.81 -2.98
C ASP A 49 -30.35 15.08 -3.79
N VAL A 50 -29.49 14.27 -3.15
CA VAL A 50 -28.39 13.59 -3.85
C VAL A 50 -28.90 12.50 -4.79
N GLU A 51 -29.91 11.73 -4.41
CA GLU A 51 -30.53 10.71 -5.25
C GLU A 51 -31.20 11.34 -6.48
N SER A 52 -31.87 12.48 -6.33
CA SER A 52 -32.54 13.15 -7.44
C SER A 52 -31.57 13.92 -8.35
N GLN A 53 -30.55 14.56 -7.79
CA GLN A 53 -29.63 15.42 -8.54
C GLN A 53 -28.47 14.63 -9.15
N SER A 54 -28.04 13.55 -8.51
CA SER A 54 -26.93 12.70 -8.93
C SER A 54 -27.31 11.21 -9.04
N PRO A 55 -28.40 10.84 -9.73
CA PRO A 55 -28.88 9.45 -9.80
C PRO A 55 -27.89 8.51 -10.53
N ASN A 56 -27.01 9.08 -11.35
CA ASN A 56 -26.02 8.33 -12.13
C ASN A 56 -24.62 8.35 -11.47
N ALA A 57 -24.51 8.79 -10.21
CA ALA A 57 -23.27 8.70 -9.47
C ALA A 57 -22.78 7.25 -9.40
N SER A 58 -21.50 7.04 -9.69
CA SER A 58 -20.90 5.72 -9.69
C SER A 58 -19.45 5.78 -9.21
N VAL A 59 -18.95 4.66 -8.71
CA VAL A 59 -17.56 4.48 -8.30
C VAL A 59 -17.01 3.22 -8.94
N THR A 60 -15.78 3.28 -9.42
CA THR A 60 -15.06 2.13 -9.99
C THR A 60 -13.85 1.81 -9.11
N PHE A 61 -13.89 0.67 -8.42
CA PHE A 61 -12.75 0.12 -7.72
C PHE A 61 -11.98 -0.82 -8.65
N SER A 62 -10.66 -0.66 -8.77
CA SER A 62 -9.82 -1.49 -9.63
C SER A 62 -8.41 -1.64 -9.07
N ASN A 63 -7.61 -2.55 -9.65
CA ASN A 63 -6.21 -2.79 -9.28
C ASN A 63 -6.02 -3.09 -7.77
N ILE A 64 -6.91 -3.89 -7.18
CA ILE A 64 -6.79 -4.36 -5.78
C ILE A 64 -5.56 -5.26 -5.67
N ARG A 65 -4.66 -4.94 -4.74
CA ARG A 65 -3.44 -5.69 -4.44
C ARG A 65 -3.28 -5.81 -2.93
N PHE A 66 -2.82 -6.95 -2.45
CA PHE A 66 -2.53 -7.21 -1.04
C PHE A 66 -1.27 -8.05 -0.94
N GLY A 67 -0.51 -7.90 0.14
CA GLY A 67 0.77 -8.58 0.33
C GLY A 67 1.65 -7.83 1.31
N ASP A 68 2.95 -8.11 1.27
CA ASP A 68 3.94 -7.50 2.15
C ASP A 68 4.02 -5.98 1.98
N ILE A 69 4.41 -5.28 3.05
CA ILE A 69 4.61 -3.82 3.04
C ILE A 69 5.62 -3.45 1.94
N GLY A 70 5.25 -2.51 1.06
CA GLY A 70 6.08 -2.06 -0.05
C GLY A 70 6.06 -2.95 -1.30
N SER A 71 5.28 -4.03 -1.33
CA SER A 71 5.24 -4.97 -2.48
C SER A 71 4.17 -4.63 -3.55
N THR A 72 3.15 -3.85 -3.19
CA THR A 72 1.96 -3.67 -4.04
C THR A 72 2.08 -2.52 -5.04
N TYR A 73 3.14 -1.71 -4.96
CA TYR A 73 3.42 -0.62 -5.88
C TYR A 73 4.93 -0.52 -6.17
N THR A 74 5.27 -0.02 -7.35
CA THR A 74 6.65 0.35 -7.69
C THR A 74 6.82 1.84 -7.46
N GLY A 75 7.29 2.21 -6.27
CA GLY A 75 7.77 3.56 -6.04
C GLY A 75 9.22 3.64 -6.53
N THR A 76 9.55 4.63 -7.35
CA THR A 76 10.93 5.13 -7.37
C THR A 76 11.24 5.56 -5.96
N THR A 77 12.00 4.76 -5.24
CA THR A 77 12.59 5.13 -3.97
C THR A 77 13.39 6.41 -4.21
N THR A 78 12.82 7.58 -3.91
CA THR A 78 13.62 8.64 -3.32
C THR A 78 13.84 8.17 -1.88
N PRO A 79 15.07 7.77 -1.51
CA PRO A 79 15.33 7.26 -0.17
C PRO A 79 15.14 8.39 0.83
N GLY A 80 14.15 8.26 1.71
CA GLY A 80 14.12 8.98 2.98
C GLY A 80 15.14 8.34 3.93
N THR A 81 16.39 8.80 3.82
CA THR A 81 17.42 8.82 4.86
C THR A 81 17.83 7.47 5.47
N THR A 82 18.80 6.82 4.83
CA THR A 82 20.06 6.54 5.54
C THR A 82 21.17 7.23 4.75
N THR A 83 21.91 8.06 5.47
CA THR A 83 23.02 8.93 5.08
C THR A 83 23.85 8.52 3.85
N THR A 84 23.85 9.44 2.87
CA THR A 84 24.98 9.86 1.99
C THR A 84 26.03 8.82 1.59
N SER A 85 26.11 8.50 0.29
CA SER A 85 27.15 9.07 -0.58
C SER A 85 26.90 8.80 -2.07
N SER A 86 27.27 9.78 -2.88
CA SER A 86 27.12 9.91 -4.33
C SER A 86 28.01 8.98 -5.17
N ALA A 87 27.50 8.43 -6.28
CA ALA A 87 28.22 8.29 -7.56
C ALA A 87 27.30 7.83 -8.72
N ALA A 88 27.66 8.26 -9.94
CA ALA A 88 26.95 8.11 -11.21
C ALA A 88 27.08 6.68 -11.85
N PRO A 89 26.54 6.41 -13.06
CA PRO A 89 25.97 5.11 -13.46
C PRO A 89 26.99 4.07 -13.90
N GLY A 90 26.72 2.80 -13.58
CA GLY A 90 27.55 1.65 -14.00
C GLY A 90 26.76 0.36 -14.17
N THR A 91 26.73 -0.12 -15.42
CA THR A 91 26.75 -1.52 -15.90
C THR A 91 26.39 -2.67 -14.96
N THR A 92 25.45 -3.51 -15.44
CA THR A 92 25.10 -4.88 -15.05
C THR A 92 26.22 -5.63 -14.32
N THR A 93 26.11 -5.76 -13.00
CA THR A 93 26.98 -6.63 -12.20
C THR A 93 26.10 -7.54 -11.35
N ALA A 94 26.42 -8.84 -11.34
CA ALA A 94 25.75 -9.86 -10.56
C ALA A 94 25.60 -9.46 -9.07
N PRO A 95 24.56 -9.94 -8.36
CA PRO A 95 24.38 -9.64 -6.94
C PRO A 95 25.58 -10.19 -6.17
N SER A 96 26.43 -9.29 -5.66
CA SER A 96 27.52 -9.66 -4.77
C SER A 96 27.00 -9.80 -3.34
N GLY A 97 27.26 -10.95 -2.74
CA GLY A 97 26.85 -11.28 -1.38
C GLY A 97 27.05 -12.77 -1.10
N THR A 98 27.17 -13.12 0.18
CA THR A 98 27.12 -14.52 0.61
C THR A 98 25.83 -14.75 1.39
N VAL A 99 25.14 -15.85 1.11
CA VAL A 99 23.88 -16.22 1.74
C VAL A 99 24.16 -16.91 3.09
N PRO A 100 23.51 -16.52 4.18
CA PRO A 100 23.70 -17.17 5.48
C PRO A 100 23.22 -18.62 5.46
N ARG A 101 23.66 -19.43 6.44
CA ARG A 101 23.14 -20.80 6.62
C ARG A 101 21.61 -20.78 6.66
N TYR A 102 20.97 -21.71 5.95
CA TYR A 102 19.53 -21.84 5.75
C TYR A 102 18.88 -20.76 4.85
N GLY A 103 19.64 -19.80 4.33
CA GLY A 103 19.13 -18.83 3.36
C GLY A 103 18.98 -19.45 1.96
N GLN A 104 18.07 -18.89 1.16
CA GLN A 104 17.89 -19.28 -0.24
C GLN A 104 19.08 -18.81 -1.08
N CYS A 105 19.64 -19.72 -1.88
CA CYS A 105 20.81 -19.48 -2.73
C CYS A 105 20.56 -19.86 -4.20
N GLY A 106 19.33 -20.28 -4.54
CA GLY A 106 18.95 -20.67 -5.89
C GLY A 106 17.46 -21.00 -6.03
N GLY A 107 17.04 -21.25 -7.26
CA GLY A 107 15.65 -21.51 -7.64
C GLY A 107 15.24 -20.73 -8.88
N GLN A 108 14.28 -21.24 -9.65
CA GLN A 108 13.74 -20.53 -10.81
C GLN A 108 13.13 -19.19 -10.38
N GLY A 109 13.63 -18.09 -10.97
CA GLY A 109 13.24 -16.72 -10.62
C GLY A 109 14.02 -16.08 -9.46
N TYR A 110 14.94 -16.82 -8.82
CA TYR A 110 15.82 -16.25 -7.80
C TYR A 110 16.88 -15.33 -8.43
N THR A 111 16.93 -14.08 -7.97
CA THR A 111 17.85 -13.04 -8.46
C THR A 111 18.86 -12.59 -7.40
N GLY A 112 18.97 -13.31 -6.28
CA GLY A 112 19.89 -13.00 -5.18
C GLY A 112 21.26 -13.70 -5.32
N PRO A 113 22.13 -13.57 -4.31
CA PRO A 113 23.46 -14.19 -4.33
C PRO A 113 23.38 -15.72 -4.29
N THR A 114 24.24 -16.40 -5.04
CA THR A 114 24.26 -17.88 -5.14
C THR A 114 25.36 -18.52 -4.30
N ALA A 115 26.33 -17.72 -3.82
CA ALA A 115 27.39 -18.17 -2.95
C ALA A 115 26.92 -18.18 -1.49
N CYS A 116 27.19 -19.25 -0.75
CA CYS A 116 26.90 -19.35 0.67
C CYS A 116 28.08 -18.83 1.51
N VAL A 117 27.81 -18.35 2.72
CA VAL A 117 28.85 -18.04 3.71
C VAL A 117 29.62 -19.34 4.00
N ALA A 118 30.95 -19.31 3.98
CA ALA A 118 31.75 -20.49 4.35
C ALA A 118 31.43 -20.90 5.80
N PRO A 119 31.24 -22.20 6.10
CA PRO A 119 31.57 -23.38 5.27
C PRO A 119 30.40 -23.98 4.47
N TYR A 120 29.28 -23.27 4.35
CA TYR A 120 28.04 -23.82 3.81
C TYR A 120 28.05 -23.91 2.28
N THR A 121 27.28 -24.84 1.73
CA THR A 121 27.15 -25.06 0.28
C THR A 121 25.71 -24.87 -0.16
N CYS A 122 25.51 -24.33 -1.37
CA CYS A 122 24.17 -24.17 -1.93
C CYS A 122 23.62 -25.53 -2.37
N THR A 123 22.75 -26.11 -1.55
CA THR A 123 22.10 -27.41 -1.79
C THR A 123 20.77 -27.23 -2.50
N TYR A 124 20.60 -27.95 -3.61
CA TYR A 124 19.34 -28.00 -4.36
C TYR A 124 18.25 -28.71 -3.56
N ALA A 125 17.05 -28.13 -3.49
CA ALA A 125 15.89 -28.76 -2.88
C ALA A 125 14.75 -28.97 -3.90
N SER A 126 14.50 -28.01 -4.77
CA SER A 126 13.49 -28.10 -5.84
C SER A 126 13.79 -27.14 -6.98
N GLN A 127 13.02 -27.24 -8.07
CA GLN A 127 13.10 -26.32 -9.21
C GLN A 127 13.02 -24.85 -8.79
N TRP A 128 12.28 -24.55 -7.73
CA TRP A 128 12.01 -23.18 -7.27
C TRP A 128 12.86 -22.78 -6.07
N TYR A 129 13.67 -23.69 -5.50
CA TYR A 129 14.33 -23.43 -4.23
C TYR A 129 15.63 -24.25 -4.03
N SER A 130 16.70 -23.56 -3.65
CA SER A 130 17.95 -24.12 -3.13
C SER A 130 18.35 -23.35 -1.87
N GLN A 131 18.93 -24.03 -0.88
CA GLN A 131 19.32 -23.40 0.40
C GLN A 131 20.77 -23.71 0.79
N CYS A 132 21.39 -22.80 1.55
CA CYS A 132 22.72 -23.00 2.12
C CYS A 132 22.67 -23.98 3.31
N LEU A 133 23.39 -25.10 3.22
CA LEU A 133 23.54 -26.08 4.29
C LEU A 133 24.98 -26.39 4.64
#